data_AF-A0A4R0I9T9-F1
#
_entry.id   AF-A0A4R0I9T9-F1
#
_cell.length_a   1.000
_cell.length_b   1.000
_cell.length_c   1.000
_cell.angle_alpha   90.00
_cell.angle_beta   90.00
_cell.angle_gamma   90.00
#
_symmetry.space_group_name_H-M   'P 1'
#
loop_
_entity.id
_entity.type
_entity.pdbx_description
1 polymer ?
#
loop_
_entity_poly.entity_id
_entity_poly.type
_entity_poly.pdbx_seq_one_letter_code
_entity_poly.pdbx_strand_id
1 'polypeptide(L)'
;MTAGSVTADGDHRAQYIETTVPPTLVRDSEVALEVFPPGLVRLSTSMRADPDPGGSHVSGYVVIGSALYLARYKAGLTTEVQHADLTRIGGGWQSFVAVEQSVSSEDSPWRTTTYGLRSDGVLFRWTVDQNHVWRSKTGYPGFAAVKAMALISKTRTYDTFLATTRGGALYTIHIPVTSPMKPVVKLVRRSTWQGFESLIATGCGSYGTLLLGIDKATRTGYLYAVGHANGLSTVIQSRGKAPATFADPVDFRWFLPIDRLFGE
;
A
#
# COMPACT_ATOMS: atom_id res chain seq x y z
N MET A 1 11.51 -6.54 4.90
CA MET A 1 10.13 -6.26 4.42
C MET A 1 9.81 -7.17 3.26
N THR A 2 8.52 -7.31 2.94
CA THR A 2 8.07 -8.06 1.76
C THR A 2 7.36 -7.11 0.82
N ALA A 3 8.06 -6.69 -0.24
CA ALA A 3 7.46 -5.93 -1.33
C ALA A 3 6.68 -6.91 -2.21
N GLY A 4 5.44 -6.57 -2.53
CA GLY A 4 4.58 -7.34 -3.41
C GLY A 4 4.37 -6.61 -4.72
N SER A 5 4.05 -7.37 -5.75
CA SER A 5 3.66 -6.80 -7.03
C SER A 5 2.68 -7.70 -7.77
N VAL A 6 1.91 -7.06 -8.66
CA VAL A 6 1.16 -7.76 -9.70
C VAL A 6 1.98 -7.66 -10.98
N THR A 7 2.38 -8.81 -11.54
CA THR A 7 3.17 -8.86 -12.78
C THR A 7 2.34 -8.44 -13.99
N ALA A 8 2.99 -8.22 -15.13
CA ALA A 8 2.27 -7.96 -16.39
C ALA A 8 1.38 -9.14 -16.82
N ASP A 9 1.77 -10.36 -16.45
CA ASP A 9 1.04 -11.60 -16.72
C ASP A 9 -0.09 -11.87 -15.71
N GLY A 10 -0.25 -10.99 -14.70
CA GLY A 10 -1.31 -11.09 -13.71
C GLY A 10 -0.98 -11.99 -12.52
N ASP A 11 0.29 -12.35 -12.34
CA ASP A 11 0.78 -13.10 -11.19
C ASP A 11 0.93 -12.19 -9.98
N HIS A 12 0.91 -12.81 -8.80
CA HIS A 12 1.37 -12.19 -7.58
C HIS A 12 2.80 -12.61 -7.27
N ARG A 13 3.66 -11.64 -7.01
CA ARG A 13 5.07 -11.84 -6.67
C ARG A 13 5.38 -11.29 -5.29
N ALA A 14 6.39 -11.86 -4.63
CA ALA A 14 6.92 -11.37 -3.38
C ALA A 14 8.45 -11.26 -3.44
N GLN A 15 8.96 -10.09 -3.06
CA GLN A 15 10.38 -9.81 -2.88
C GLN A 15 10.64 -9.52 -1.40
N TYR A 16 11.33 -10.45 -0.74
CA TYR A 16 11.74 -10.31 0.65
C TYR A 16 13.11 -9.65 0.72
N ILE A 17 13.12 -8.42 1.22
CA ILE A 17 14.30 -7.55 1.29
C ILE A 17 14.63 -7.29 2.75
N GLU A 18 15.83 -7.70 3.16
CA GLU A 18 16.40 -7.42 4.46
C GLU A 18 16.91 -5.98 4.55
N THR A 19 16.78 -5.39 5.74
CA THR A 19 17.03 -3.96 5.99
C THR A 19 18.45 -3.69 6.50
N THR A 20 19.38 -4.56 6.15
CA THR A 20 20.83 -4.40 6.39
C THR A 20 21.35 -3.15 5.68
N VAL A 21 22.58 -2.74 5.98
CA VAL A 21 23.26 -1.62 5.32
C VAL A 21 24.57 -2.15 4.73
N PRO A 22 24.65 -2.41 3.40
CA PRO A 22 23.59 -2.24 2.39
C PRO A 22 22.47 -3.30 2.51
N PRO A 23 21.28 -3.07 1.92
CA PRO A 23 20.16 -4.02 1.98
C PRO A 23 20.45 -5.27 1.17
N THR A 24 19.84 -6.39 1.55
CA THR A 24 20.01 -7.71 0.91
C THR A 24 18.68 -8.24 0.40
N LEU A 25 18.66 -8.80 -0.81
CA LEU A 25 17.51 -9.54 -1.34
C LEU A 25 17.68 -10.99 -0.91
N VAL A 26 16.74 -11.46 -0.10
CA VAL A 26 16.81 -12.81 0.50
C VAL A 26 15.97 -13.79 -0.31
N ARG A 27 14.83 -13.34 -0.83
CA ARG A 27 13.95 -14.15 -1.66
C ARG A 27 13.23 -13.30 -2.68
N ASP A 28 13.08 -13.87 -3.86
CA ASP A 28 12.26 -13.35 -4.94
C ASP A 28 11.51 -14.54 -5.55
N SER A 29 10.18 -14.52 -5.51
CA SER A 29 9.37 -15.65 -5.94
C SER A 29 7.99 -15.21 -6.38
N GLU A 30 7.44 -15.88 -7.40
CA GLU A 30 5.99 -15.86 -7.61
C GLU A 30 5.30 -16.55 -6.43
N VAL A 31 4.29 -15.89 -5.88
CA VAL A 31 3.43 -16.42 -4.80
C VAL A 31 2.27 -17.19 -5.41
N ALA A 32 1.73 -16.70 -6.53
CA ALA A 32 0.61 -17.30 -7.22
C ALA A 32 0.60 -16.84 -8.67
N LEU A 33 0.47 -17.80 -9.60
CA LEU A 33 0.41 -17.52 -11.03
C LEU A 33 -1.02 -17.23 -11.50
N GLU A 34 -1.15 -16.39 -12.53
CA GLU A 34 -2.39 -16.13 -13.28
C GLU A 34 -3.59 -15.77 -12.37
N VAL A 35 -3.33 -15.05 -11.27
CA VAL A 35 -4.37 -14.63 -10.31
C VAL A 35 -5.35 -13.66 -10.97
N PHE A 36 -4.85 -12.84 -11.91
CA PHE A 36 -5.64 -11.86 -12.62
C PHE A 36 -5.43 -11.95 -14.14
N PRO A 37 -6.36 -11.38 -14.93
CA PRO A 37 -6.13 -11.24 -16.36
C PRO A 37 -4.87 -10.40 -16.65
N PRO A 38 -3.99 -10.86 -17.56
CA PRO A 38 -2.78 -10.14 -17.95
C PRO A 38 -3.04 -8.69 -18.36
N GLY A 39 -2.21 -7.78 -17.86
CA GLY A 39 -2.21 -6.36 -18.24
C GLY A 39 -3.43 -5.53 -17.81
N LEU A 40 -4.41 -6.11 -17.10
CA LEU A 40 -5.64 -5.39 -16.74
C LEU A 40 -5.61 -4.78 -15.33
N VAL A 41 -4.74 -5.26 -14.44
CA VAL A 41 -4.63 -4.73 -13.08
C VAL A 41 -3.90 -3.39 -13.12
N ARG A 42 -4.52 -2.37 -12.52
CA ARG A 42 -4.01 -0.99 -12.52
C ARG A 42 -3.60 -0.49 -11.15
N LEU A 43 -4.29 -0.94 -10.10
CA LEU A 43 -4.05 -0.55 -8.71
C LEU A 43 -4.32 -1.74 -7.81
N SER A 44 -3.62 -1.79 -6.69
CA SER A 44 -3.83 -2.77 -5.62
C SER A 44 -3.74 -2.07 -4.28
N THR A 45 -4.52 -2.53 -3.31
CA THR A 45 -4.22 -2.26 -1.90
C THR A 45 -3.03 -3.10 -1.46
N SER A 46 -2.56 -2.90 -0.23
CA SER A 46 -1.82 -3.93 0.49
C SER A 46 -2.59 -5.27 0.45
N MET A 47 -1.86 -6.38 0.30
CA MET A 47 -2.41 -7.74 0.25
C MET A 47 -2.16 -8.45 1.57
N ARG A 48 -3.23 -8.94 2.18
CA ARG A 48 -3.19 -9.77 3.37
C ARG A 48 -2.89 -11.20 2.96
N ALA A 49 -1.91 -11.84 3.58
CA ALA A 49 -1.67 -13.27 3.45
C ALA A 49 -1.83 -13.94 4.82
N ASP A 50 -2.91 -14.69 5.01
CA ASP A 50 -3.15 -15.49 6.21
C ASP A 50 -2.56 -16.89 6.00
N PRO A 51 -1.57 -17.31 6.83
CA PRO A 51 -0.98 -18.64 6.71
C PRO A 51 -2.02 -19.76 6.94
N ASP A 52 -1.90 -20.83 6.17
CA ASP A 52 -2.71 -22.04 6.26
C ASP A 52 -1.80 -23.28 6.10
N PRO A 53 -2.09 -24.46 6.69
CA PRO A 53 -1.21 -25.62 6.54
C PRO A 53 -0.92 -26.04 5.09
N GLY A 54 -1.83 -25.71 4.15
CA GLY A 54 -1.65 -25.96 2.71
C GLY A 54 -1.16 -24.77 1.89
N GLY A 55 -0.73 -23.67 2.51
CA GLY A 55 -0.26 -22.46 1.81
C GLY A 55 -0.69 -21.16 2.50
N SER A 56 -1.38 -20.28 1.79
CA SER A 56 -1.88 -19.01 2.36
C SER A 56 -3.18 -18.55 1.70
N HIS A 57 -4.10 -18.05 2.52
CA HIS A 57 -5.28 -17.33 2.04
C HIS A 57 -4.90 -15.88 1.83
N VAL A 58 -4.97 -15.43 0.57
CA VAL A 58 -4.66 -14.07 0.19
C VAL A 58 -5.93 -13.28 -0.04
N SER A 59 -5.99 -12.06 0.48
CA SER A 59 -7.09 -11.13 0.19
C SER A 59 -6.66 -9.67 0.13
N GLY A 60 -7.37 -8.90 -0.68
CA GLY A 60 -7.17 -7.47 -0.85
C GLY A 60 -8.07 -6.92 -1.95
N TYR A 61 -7.95 -5.63 -2.25
CA TYR A 61 -8.73 -5.01 -3.32
C TYR A 61 -7.83 -4.65 -4.49
N VAL A 62 -8.31 -4.91 -5.71
CA VAL A 62 -7.63 -4.59 -6.95
C VAL A 62 -8.54 -3.83 -7.89
N VAL A 63 -7.97 -2.91 -8.65
CA VAL A 63 -8.67 -2.24 -9.76
C VAL A 63 -8.28 -2.95 -11.04
N ILE A 64 -9.26 -3.59 -11.68
CA ILE A 64 -9.12 -4.27 -12.97
C ILE A 64 -9.92 -3.44 -13.99
N GLY A 65 -9.22 -2.87 -14.97
CA GLY A 65 -9.81 -1.91 -15.91
C GLY A 65 -10.39 -0.68 -15.21
N SER A 66 -11.72 -0.55 -15.19
CA SER A 66 -12.45 0.59 -14.59
C SER A 66 -13.25 0.22 -13.34
N ALA A 67 -13.11 -1.00 -12.84
CA ALA A 67 -13.87 -1.51 -11.70
C ALA A 67 -12.96 -2.02 -10.59
N LEU A 68 -13.44 -1.89 -9.36
CA LEU A 68 -12.82 -2.43 -8.17
C LEU A 68 -13.38 -3.82 -7.88
N TYR A 69 -12.48 -4.74 -7.53
CA TYR A 69 -12.76 -6.10 -7.14
C TYR A 69 -12.15 -6.38 -5.78
N LEU A 70 -12.85 -7.18 -5.00
CA LEU A 70 -12.28 -7.89 -3.86
C LEU A 70 -11.68 -9.19 -4.40
N ALA A 71 -10.35 -9.28 -4.31
CA ALA A 71 -9.62 -10.48 -4.66
C ALA A 71 -9.48 -11.37 -3.43
N ARG A 72 -9.81 -12.65 -3.59
CA ARG A 72 -9.58 -13.69 -2.58
C ARG A 72 -9.11 -14.94 -3.27
N TYR A 73 -8.01 -15.51 -2.80
CA TYR A 73 -7.54 -16.77 -3.35
C TYR A 73 -6.71 -17.54 -2.34
N LYS A 74 -6.52 -18.83 -2.60
CA LYS A 74 -5.60 -19.68 -1.85
C LYS A 74 -4.36 -19.95 -2.70
N ALA A 75 -3.22 -19.38 -2.29
CA ALA A 75 -1.91 -19.77 -2.79
C ALA A 75 -1.54 -21.12 -2.16
N GLY A 76 -1.16 -22.10 -2.98
CA GLY A 76 -0.65 -23.37 -2.50
C GLY A 76 0.73 -23.27 -1.86
N LEU A 77 1.36 -24.42 -1.57
CA LEU A 77 2.77 -24.49 -1.13
C LEU A 77 3.75 -24.24 -2.29
N THR A 78 3.26 -24.32 -3.52
CA THR A 78 3.94 -23.94 -4.75
C THR A 78 3.34 -22.61 -5.25
N THR A 79 3.37 -22.36 -6.56
CA THR A 79 2.79 -21.16 -7.18
C THR A 79 1.36 -21.39 -7.67
N GLU A 80 0.77 -22.56 -7.40
CA GLU A 80 -0.58 -22.90 -7.82
C GLU A 80 -1.65 -22.07 -7.08
N VAL A 81 -2.70 -21.71 -7.80
CA VAL A 81 -3.92 -21.12 -7.23
C VAL A 81 -4.96 -22.22 -7.07
N GLN A 82 -5.24 -22.62 -5.84
CA GLN A 82 -6.20 -23.71 -5.58
C GLN A 82 -7.65 -23.23 -5.75
N HIS A 83 -7.92 -21.99 -5.36
CA HIS A 83 -9.20 -21.31 -5.53
C HIS A 83 -8.95 -19.82 -5.69
N ALA A 84 -9.63 -19.15 -6.64
CA ALA A 84 -9.65 -17.70 -6.76
C ALA A 84 -11.07 -17.19 -6.97
N ASP A 85 -11.38 -16.09 -6.30
CA ASP A 85 -12.64 -15.34 -6.38
C ASP A 85 -12.33 -13.85 -6.59
N LEU A 86 -13.00 -13.28 -7.57
CA LEU A 86 -12.99 -11.86 -7.89
C LEU A 86 -14.40 -11.31 -7.77
N THR A 87 -14.74 -10.86 -6.56
CA THR A 87 -16.05 -10.26 -6.30
C THR A 87 -16.04 -8.79 -6.70
N ARG A 88 -16.83 -8.42 -7.70
CA ARG A 88 -16.94 -7.02 -8.17
C ARG A 88 -17.62 -6.14 -7.11
N ILE A 89 -16.96 -5.07 -6.69
CA ILE A 89 -17.49 -4.09 -5.74
C ILE A 89 -18.22 -2.95 -6.46
N GLY A 90 -17.66 -2.44 -7.56
CA GLY A 90 -18.27 -1.33 -8.30
C GLY A 90 -17.40 -0.75 -9.41
N GLY A 91 -18.02 0.03 -10.31
CA GLY A 91 -17.33 0.77 -11.37
C GLY A 91 -16.89 2.18 -10.94
N GLY A 92 -16.29 2.92 -11.87
CA GLY A 92 -15.89 4.33 -11.66
C GLY A 92 -14.46 4.52 -11.16
N TRP A 93 -13.63 3.48 -11.25
CA TRP A 93 -12.26 3.48 -10.72
C TRP A 93 -11.21 3.91 -11.75
N GLN A 94 -11.59 4.19 -13.00
CA GLN A 94 -10.68 4.54 -14.08
C GLN A 94 -9.84 5.80 -13.83
N SER A 95 -10.38 6.74 -13.03
CA SER A 95 -9.74 8.01 -12.71
C SER A 95 -8.97 7.99 -11.39
N PHE A 96 -8.97 6.87 -10.67
CA PHE A 96 -8.18 6.71 -9.45
C PHE A 96 -6.73 6.38 -9.79
N VAL A 97 -5.82 6.89 -8.95
CA VAL A 97 -4.37 6.74 -9.09
C VAL A 97 -3.72 6.05 -7.90
N ALA A 98 -4.46 5.90 -6.79
CA ALA A 98 -4.04 5.10 -5.65
C ALA A 98 -5.26 4.54 -4.92
N VAL A 99 -5.10 3.36 -4.33
CA VAL A 99 -6.08 2.72 -3.44
C VAL A 99 -5.33 2.05 -2.30
N GLU A 100 -5.82 2.17 -1.08
CA GLU A 100 -5.21 1.49 0.07
C GLU A 100 -6.27 1.19 1.13
N GLN A 101 -6.12 0.08 1.83
CA GLN A 101 -6.99 -0.31 2.93
C GLN A 101 -6.25 -0.27 4.26
N SER A 102 -6.83 0.46 5.22
CA SER A 102 -6.45 0.42 6.62
C SER A 102 -7.36 -0.56 7.38
N VAL A 103 -6.77 -1.59 7.97
CA VAL A 103 -7.44 -2.53 8.89
C VAL A 103 -6.85 -2.35 10.27
N SER A 104 -7.60 -1.77 11.21
CA SER A 104 -7.20 -1.68 12.62
C SER A 104 -7.69 -2.93 13.36
N SER A 105 -6.83 -3.95 13.43
CA SER A 105 -7.11 -5.22 14.12
C SER A 105 -6.77 -5.21 15.61
N GLU A 106 -5.98 -4.22 16.07
CA GLU A 106 -5.47 -4.15 17.44
C GLU A 106 -6.42 -3.43 18.41
N ASP A 107 -7.31 -2.59 17.88
CA ASP A 107 -8.30 -1.85 18.65
C ASP A 107 -9.69 -2.47 18.43
N SER A 108 -10.39 -2.79 19.52
CA SER A 108 -11.82 -3.13 19.47
C SER A 108 -12.67 -1.86 19.56
N PRO A 109 -13.68 -1.68 18.69
CA PRO A 109 -14.08 -2.57 17.59
C PRO A 109 -13.14 -2.47 16.38
N TRP A 110 -12.98 -3.58 15.66
CA TRP A 110 -12.25 -3.60 14.39
C TRP A 110 -12.82 -2.58 13.41
N ARG A 111 -11.92 -1.84 12.75
CA ARG A 111 -12.29 -0.89 11.71
C ARG A 111 -11.56 -1.25 10.43
N THR A 112 -12.33 -1.30 9.35
CA THR A 112 -11.81 -1.35 7.99
C THR A 112 -12.18 -0.07 7.28
N THR A 113 -11.17 0.66 6.81
CA THR A 113 -11.34 1.90 6.07
C THR A 113 -10.56 1.80 4.77
N THR A 114 -11.20 2.09 3.65
CA THR A 114 -10.52 2.12 2.36
C THR A 114 -10.40 3.54 1.86
N TYR A 115 -9.26 3.85 1.28
CA TYR A 115 -8.90 5.14 0.73
C TYR A 115 -8.70 5.03 -0.78
N GLY A 116 -9.10 6.06 -1.49
CA GLY A 116 -8.87 6.17 -2.93
C GLY A 116 -8.50 7.59 -3.31
N LEU A 117 -7.35 7.78 -3.92
CA LEU A 117 -6.94 9.08 -4.47
C LEU A 117 -7.36 9.14 -5.94
N ARG A 118 -8.21 10.11 -6.27
CA ARG A 118 -8.57 10.39 -7.65
C ARG A 118 -7.58 11.35 -8.29
N SER A 119 -7.38 11.23 -9.60
CA SER A 119 -6.46 12.03 -10.40
C SER A 119 -6.71 13.55 -10.34
N ASP A 120 -7.92 13.98 -10.01
CA ASP A 120 -8.27 15.39 -9.76
C ASP A 120 -7.87 15.89 -8.36
N GLY A 121 -7.26 15.04 -7.54
CA GLY A 121 -6.80 15.40 -6.20
C GLY A 121 -7.84 15.32 -5.10
N VAL A 122 -8.98 14.66 -5.35
CA VAL A 122 -9.94 14.34 -4.29
C VAL A 122 -9.56 13.01 -3.65
N LEU A 123 -9.28 13.05 -2.34
CA LEU A 123 -9.07 11.85 -1.53
C LEU A 123 -10.40 11.39 -0.96
N PHE A 124 -10.81 10.18 -1.33
CA PHE A 124 -12.00 9.54 -0.84
C PHE A 124 -11.69 8.56 0.30
N ARG A 125 -12.64 8.43 1.22
CA ARG A 125 -12.64 7.45 2.29
C ARG A 125 -13.98 6.73 2.35
N TRP A 126 -13.94 5.42 2.52
CA TRP A 126 -15.10 4.57 2.78
C TRP A 126 -14.89 3.75 4.05
N THR A 127 -15.97 3.49 4.77
CA THR A 127 -16.00 2.46 5.80
C THR A 127 -16.40 1.14 5.12
N VAL A 128 -15.70 0.06 5.42
CA VAL A 128 -16.07 -1.29 4.96
C VAL A 128 -16.59 -2.05 6.17
N ASP A 129 -17.84 -2.52 6.10
CA ASP A 129 -18.43 -3.31 7.17
C ASP A 129 -17.96 -4.78 7.14
N GLN A 130 -18.39 -5.57 8.13
CA GLN A 130 -18.02 -6.99 8.26
C GLN A 130 -18.50 -7.86 7.08
N ASN A 131 -19.51 -7.39 6.33
CA ASN A 131 -20.02 -8.06 5.13
C ASN A 131 -19.32 -7.56 3.86
N HIS A 132 -18.20 -6.82 4.00
CA HIS A 132 -17.45 -6.21 2.92
C HIS A 132 -18.23 -5.17 2.11
N VAL A 133 -19.30 -4.61 2.68
CA VAL A 133 -20.09 -3.55 2.03
C VAL A 133 -19.45 -2.20 2.31
N TRP A 134 -19.23 -1.44 1.23
CA TRP A 134 -18.64 -0.11 1.29
C TRP A 134 -19.71 0.94 1.59
N ARG A 135 -19.49 1.71 2.66
CA ARG A 135 -20.43 2.73 3.18
C ARG A 135 -19.73 4.05 3.46
N SER A 136 -20.52 5.06 3.80
CA SER A 136 -20.05 6.32 4.40
C SER A 136 -18.99 7.05 3.57
N LYS A 137 -19.17 7.05 2.24
CA LYS A 137 -18.26 7.70 1.29
C LYS A 137 -18.14 9.19 1.62
N THR A 138 -16.92 9.62 1.96
CA THR A 138 -16.58 11.03 2.15
C THR A 138 -15.41 11.38 1.21
N GLY A 139 -15.34 12.63 0.75
CA GLY A 139 -14.27 13.11 -0.12
C GLY A 139 -13.69 14.42 0.39
N TYR A 140 -12.38 14.60 0.23
CA TYR A 140 -11.67 15.82 0.58
C TYR A 140 -10.74 16.26 -0.57
N PRO A 141 -10.94 17.44 -1.18
CA PRO A 141 -10.09 17.95 -2.25
C PRO A 141 -8.73 18.46 -1.72
N GLY A 142 -7.81 18.79 -2.62
CA GLY A 142 -6.53 19.45 -2.28
C GLY A 142 -5.29 18.57 -2.41
N PHE A 143 -5.43 17.34 -2.90
CA PHE A 143 -4.33 16.38 -3.07
C PHE A 143 -3.87 16.23 -4.53
N ALA A 144 -4.18 17.20 -5.39
CA ALA A 144 -3.85 17.12 -6.82
C ALA A 144 -2.34 17.05 -7.09
N ALA A 145 -1.50 17.46 -6.13
CA ALA A 145 -0.05 17.35 -6.24
C ALA A 145 0.50 15.96 -5.89
N VAL A 146 -0.27 15.11 -5.20
CA VAL A 146 0.19 13.78 -4.74
C VAL A 146 0.44 12.85 -5.93
N LYS A 147 1.61 12.21 -5.92
CA LYS A 147 2.09 11.29 -6.94
C LYS A 147 1.96 9.84 -6.47
N ALA A 148 2.47 9.54 -5.28
CA ALA A 148 2.36 8.23 -4.63
C ALA A 148 2.04 8.40 -3.14
N MET A 149 1.43 7.40 -2.52
CA MET A 149 1.14 7.39 -1.08
C MET A 149 1.26 5.98 -0.49
N ALA A 150 1.68 5.88 0.77
CA ALA A 150 1.73 4.63 1.52
C ALA A 150 1.23 4.84 2.96
N LEU A 151 0.41 3.90 3.46
CA LEU A 151 -0.09 3.93 4.84
C LEU A 151 1.06 3.66 5.82
N ILE A 152 1.23 4.53 6.81
CA ILE A 152 2.32 4.43 7.81
C ILE A 152 1.82 4.36 9.25
N SER A 153 0.60 4.79 9.53
CA SER A 153 -0.02 4.70 10.86
C SER A 153 -1.49 4.37 10.71
N LYS A 154 -1.99 3.48 11.57
CA LYS A 154 -3.42 3.14 11.67
C LYS A 154 -3.80 2.99 13.13
N THR A 155 -4.67 3.87 13.61
CA THR A 155 -5.11 3.90 15.01
C THR A 155 -6.63 3.93 15.09
N ARG A 156 -7.22 3.77 16.27
CA ARG A 156 -8.68 3.95 16.45
C ARG A 156 -9.22 5.28 15.93
N THR A 157 -8.47 6.38 15.98
CA THR A 157 -8.97 7.74 15.72
C THR A 157 -8.45 8.37 14.44
N TYR A 158 -7.39 7.83 13.84
CA TYR A 158 -6.84 8.35 12.59
C TYR A 158 -6.07 7.27 11.82
N ASP A 159 -5.85 7.55 10.54
CA ASP A 159 -4.87 6.88 9.70
C ASP A 159 -3.91 7.93 9.13
N THR A 160 -2.64 7.58 8.93
CA THR A 160 -1.64 8.49 8.36
C THR A 160 -0.96 7.87 7.15
N PHE A 161 -0.86 8.65 6.08
CA PHE A 161 -0.07 8.31 4.91
C PHE A 161 1.22 9.13 4.84
N LEU A 162 2.29 8.54 4.31
CA LEU A 162 3.36 9.29 3.66
C LEU A 162 3.01 9.46 2.18
N ALA A 163 3.24 10.65 1.63
CA ALA A 163 2.91 10.95 0.24
C ALA A 163 4.02 11.77 -0.44
N THR A 164 4.43 11.34 -1.63
CA THR A 164 5.28 12.15 -2.51
C THR A 164 4.43 13.09 -3.35
N THR A 165 4.98 14.24 -3.71
CA THR A 165 4.37 15.15 -4.69
C THR A 165 5.10 15.11 -6.02
N ARG A 166 4.41 15.52 -7.09
CA ARG A 166 5.04 15.72 -8.41
C ARG A 166 6.19 16.75 -8.38
N GLY A 167 6.16 17.67 -7.43
CA GLY A 167 7.25 18.63 -7.18
C GLY A 167 8.41 18.08 -6.33
N GLY A 168 8.34 16.82 -5.89
CA GLY A 168 9.42 16.13 -5.20
C GLY A 168 9.49 16.29 -3.69
N ALA A 169 8.47 16.87 -3.07
CA ALA A 169 8.35 16.94 -1.63
C ALA A 169 7.74 15.65 -1.06
N LEU A 170 8.01 15.39 0.23
CA LEU A 170 7.40 14.32 1.02
C LEU A 170 6.56 14.96 2.14
N TYR A 171 5.33 14.47 2.31
CA TYR A 171 4.39 14.94 3.34
C TYR A 171 3.82 13.76 4.14
N THR A 172 3.40 14.02 5.38
CA THR A 172 2.36 13.20 6.01
C THR A 172 0.97 13.73 5.66
N ILE A 173 0.00 12.83 5.55
CA ILE A 173 -1.43 13.13 5.45
C ILE A 173 -2.11 12.38 6.60
N HIS A 174 -2.35 13.09 7.69
CA HIS A 174 -3.05 12.59 8.86
C HIS A 174 -4.56 12.74 8.67
N ILE A 175 -5.31 11.65 8.75
CA ILE A 175 -6.73 11.61 8.42
C ILE A 175 -7.51 11.13 9.64
N PRO A 176 -8.26 12.01 10.33
CA PRO A 176 -9.17 11.58 11.39
C PRO A 176 -10.22 10.61 10.82
N VAL A 177 -10.57 9.55 11.54
CA VAL A 177 -11.61 8.58 11.09
C VAL A 177 -13.03 9.11 11.28
N THR A 178 -13.21 10.21 12.01
CA THR A 178 -14.50 10.85 12.26
C THR A 178 -15.00 11.62 11.04
N SER A 179 -16.25 12.08 11.11
CA SER A 179 -16.81 13.08 10.20
C SER A 179 -16.93 14.41 10.96
N PRO A 180 -16.50 15.55 10.40
CA PRO A 180 -15.95 15.70 9.06
C PRO A 180 -14.55 15.10 8.92
N MET A 181 -14.28 14.46 7.78
CA MET A 181 -12.93 14.06 7.39
C MET A 181 -12.14 15.31 7.02
N LYS A 182 -11.36 15.85 7.97
CA LYS A 182 -10.48 17.01 7.75
C LYS A 182 -9.01 16.59 7.90
N PRO A 183 -8.34 16.21 6.81
CA PRO A 183 -6.93 15.84 6.86
C PRO A 183 -6.02 16.98 7.33
N VAL A 184 -4.96 16.64 8.04
CA VAL A 184 -3.87 17.53 8.42
C VAL A 184 -2.61 17.09 7.68
N VAL A 185 -1.99 18.02 6.95
CA VAL A 185 -0.82 17.74 6.11
C VAL A 185 0.40 18.41 6.72
N LYS A 186 1.51 17.66 6.91
CA LYS A 186 2.78 18.20 7.40
C LYS A 186 3.90 17.89 6.43
N LEU A 187 4.71 18.91 6.13
CA LEU A 187 5.89 18.75 5.30
C LEU A 187 6.97 17.96 6.04
N VAL A 188 7.45 16.88 5.43
CA VAL A 188 8.51 16.01 5.96
C VAL A 188 9.85 16.30 5.29
N ARG A 189 9.86 16.42 3.95
CA ARG A 189 11.03 16.83 3.16
C ARG A 189 10.61 17.71 2.00
N ARG A 190 11.43 18.73 1.71
CA ARG A 190 11.13 19.74 0.67
C ARG A 190 11.33 19.23 -0.75
N SER A 191 12.27 18.32 -0.96
CA SER A 191 12.71 17.86 -2.28
C SER A 191 13.34 16.46 -2.17
N THR A 192 13.78 15.93 -3.33
CA THR A 192 14.47 14.64 -3.55
C THR A 192 13.58 13.40 -3.59
N TRP A 193 12.25 13.56 -3.56
CA TRP A 193 11.29 12.45 -3.63
C TRP A 193 10.54 12.36 -4.96
N GLN A 194 10.89 13.20 -5.95
CA GLN A 194 10.18 13.27 -7.23
C GLN A 194 10.31 12.00 -8.07
N GLY A 195 11.40 11.25 -7.89
CA GLY A 195 11.69 10.04 -8.65
C GLY A 195 10.87 8.82 -8.23
N PHE A 196 10.09 8.88 -7.16
CA PHE A 196 9.32 7.73 -6.69
C PHE A 196 7.86 7.80 -7.14
N GLU A 197 7.46 6.88 -8.03
CA GLU A 197 6.08 6.67 -8.49
C GLU A 197 5.30 5.70 -7.59
N SER A 198 5.99 4.92 -6.76
CA SER A 198 5.35 3.96 -5.85
C SER A 198 6.07 3.95 -4.50
N LEU A 199 5.28 3.77 -3.43
CA LEU A 199 5.76 3.71 -2.06
C LEU A 199 5.19 2.46 -1.39
N ILE A 200 6.03 1.71 -0.69
CA ILE A 200 5.61 0.59 0.18
C ILE A 200 6.15 0.86 1.58
N ALA A 201 5.28 0.79 2.59
CA ALA A 201 5.63 1.09 3.97
C ALA A 201 5.26 -0.06 4.90
N THR A 202 6.21 -0.54 5.70
CA THR A 202 5.93 -1.51 6.78
C THR A 202 6.42 -1.01 8.13
N GLY A 203 5.91 -1.58 9.21
CA GLY A 203 6.37 -1.26 10.57
C GLY A 203 7.86 -1.57 10.73
N CYS A 204 8.57 -0.71 11.45
CA CYS A 204 9.99 -0.86 11.75
C CYS A 204 10.28 -0.45 13.20
N GLY A 205 10.46 -1.44 14.08
CA GLY A 205 10.57 -1.20 15.52
C GLY A 205 9.26 -0.65 16.11
N SER A 206 9.34 0.01 17.27
CA SER A 206 8.16 0.45 18.01
C SER A 206 7.48 1.70 17.45
N TYR A 207 8.22 2.58 16.76
CA TYR A 207 7.74 3.91 16.33
C TYR A 207 8.22 4.31 14.92
N GLY A 208 8.71 3.34 14.14
CA GLY A 208 9.33 3.60 12.85
C GLY A 208 8.56 2.96 11.72
N THR A 209 8.84 3.46 10.52
CA THR A 209 8.40 2.90 9.24
C THR A 209 9.63 2.56 8.42
N LEU A 210 9.67 1.34 7.88
CA LEU A 210 10.55 1.06 6.78
C LEU A 210 9.81 1.38 5.48
N LEU A 211 10.36 2.32 4.72
CA LEU A 211 9.80 2.82 3.48
C LEU A 211 10.67 2.38 2.30
N LEU A 212 10.04 1.77 1.31
CA LEU A 212 10.62 1.52 0.00
C LEU A 212 10.03 2.53 -0.99
N GLY A 213 10.88 3.38 -1.55
CA GLY A 213 10.53 4.24 -2.68
C GLY A 213 10.96 3.58 -3.98
N ILE A 214 10.01 3.41 -4.91
CA ILE A 214 10.24 2.75 -6.20
C ILE A 214 10.20 3.80 -7.31
N ASP A 215 11.30 3.91 -8.04
CA ASP A 215 11.43 4.66 -9.28
C ASP A 215 11.08 3.72 -10.44
N LYS A 216 9.92 3.96 -11.04
CA LYS A 216 9.37 3.16 -12.14
C LYS A 216 10.06 3.44 -13.47
N ALA A 217 10.67 4.62 -13.64
CA ALA A 217 11.41 4.94 -14.85
C ALA A 217 12.72 4.14 -14.92
N THR A 218 13.40 3.99 -13.77
CA THR A 218 14.66 3.23 -13.68
C THR A 218 14.47 1.78 -13.22
N ARG A 219 13.25 1.41 -12.78
CA ARG A 219 12.90 0.08 -12.23
C ARG A 219 13.70 -0.25 -10.97
N THR A 220 14.09 0.76 -10.21
CA THR A 220 14.91 0.63 -9.00
C THR A 220 14.14 1.00 -7.75
N GLY A 221 14.55 0.44 -6.61
CA GLY A 221 13.97 0.76 -5.31
C GLY A 221 15.04 1.23 -4.32
N TYR A 222 14.67 2.12 -3.41
CA TYR A 222 15.53 2.64 -2.35
C TYR A 222 14.85 2.50 -1.00
N LEU A 223 15.60 1.97 -0.03
CA LEU A 223 15.10 1.74 1.32
C LEU A 223 15.47 2.88 2.26
N TYR A 224 14.52 3.23 3.11
CA TYR A 224 14.64 4.26 4.12
C TYR A 224 14.07 3.75 5.45
N ALA A 225 14.81 3.93 6.53
CA ALA A 225 14.22 3.89 7.86
C ALA A 225 13.73 5.29 8.20
N VAL A 226 12.41 5.42 8.34
CA VAL A 226 11.71 6.65 8.70
C VAL A 226 11.32 6.52 10.18
N GLY A 227 11.77 7.46 11.00
CA GLY A 227 11.31 7.53 12.40
C GLY A 227 9.88 8.03 12.49
N HIS A 228 9.42 8.27 13.72
CA HIS A 228 8.12 8.90 13.96
C HIS A 228 8.00 10.24 13.21
N ALA A 229 6.97 10.35 12.37
CA ALA A 229 6.80 11.45 11.45
C ALA A 229 6.24 12.69 12.15
N ASN A 230 7.09 13.69 12.36
CA ASN A 230 6.76 14.93 13.08
C ASN A 230 7.12 16.18 12.25
N GLY A 231 6.83 16.13 10.95
CA GLY A 231 7.14 17.20 10.01
C GLY A 231 8.63 17.23 9.65
N LEU A 232 9.23 18.41 9.55
CA LEU A 232 10.62 18.56 9.12
C LEU A 232 11.63 17.86 10.04
N SER A 233 11.28 17.66 11.31
CA SER A 233 12.11 16.95 12.30
C SER A 233 12.11 15.43 12.14
N THR A 234 11.34 14.88 11.18
CA THR A 234 11.25 13.44 10.96
C THR A 234 12.63 12.93 10.58
N VAL A 235 13.15 11.95 11.31
CA VAL A 235 14.41 11.30 10.97
C VAL A 235 14.16 10.38 9.77
N ILE A 236 14.97 10.53 8.72
CA ILE A 236 14.95 9.64 7.56
C ILE A 236 16.39 9.21 7.31
N GLN A 237 16.65 7.92 7.47
CA GLN A 237 17.95 7.31 7.22
C GLN A 237 17.87 6.46 5.95
N SER A 238 18.64 6.80 4.93
CA SER A 238 18.78 5.91 3.77
C SER A 238 19.49 4.62 4.19
N ARG A 239 18.96 3.49 3.75
CA ARG A 239 19.59 2.17 3.86
C ARG A 239 20.33 1.81 2.57
N GLY A 240 20.01 2.48 1.47
CA GLY A 240 20.63 2.28 0.16
C GLY A 240 19.65 1.75 -0.87
N LYS A 241 20.17 1.46 -2.06
CA LYS A 241 19.43 0.83 -3.16
C LYS A 241 19.09 -0.62 -2.78
N ALA A 242 17.83 -1.01 -2.94
CA ALA A 242 17.43 -2.39 -2.78
C ALA A 242 18.01 -3.23 -3.95
N PRO A 243 18.62 -4.39 -3.68
CA PRO A 243 19.19 -5.25 -4.72
C PRO A 243 18.11 -6.10 -5.41
N ALA A 244 17.08 -5.43 -5.91
CA ALA A 244 15.94 -6.01 -6.61
C ALA A 244 15.54 -5.13 -7.81
N THR A 245 14.80 -5.70 -8.75
CA THR A 245 14.20 -4.96 -9.88
C THR A 245 12.70 -4.86 -9.68
N PHE A 246 12.17 -3.65 -9.89
CA PHE A 246 10.76 -3.31 -9.68
C PHE A 246 10.10 -2.93 -11.01
N ALA A 247 10.09 -3.88 -11.95
CA ALA A 247 9.57 -3.69 -13.30
C ALA A 247 8.05 -3.87 -13.42
N ASP A 248 7.44 -4.48 -12.41
CA ASP A 248 6.03 -4.86 -12.42
C ASP A 248 5.11 -3.62 -12.45
N PRO A 249 3.94 -3.68 -13.09
CA PRO A 249 3.07 -2.52 -13.27
C PRO A 249 2.48 -2.00 -11.95
N VAL A 250 2.23 -2.87 -10.98
CA VAL A 250 1.57 -2.52 -9.72
C VAL A 250 2.38 -3.09 -8.57
N ASP A 251 2.78 -2.23 -7.62
CA ASP A 251 3.38 -2.69 -6.36
C ASP A 251 2.41 -2.51 -5.20
N PHE A 252 2.59 -3.34 -4.19
CA PHE A 252 1.84 -3.30 -2.95
C PHE A 252 2.66 -3.88 -1.81
N ARG A 253 2.10 -3.83 -0.61
CA ARG A 253 2.70 -4.47 0.56
C ARG A 253 2.04 -5.81 0.87
N TRP A 254 2.84 -6.84 1.11
CA TRP A 254 2.37 -8.03 1.79
C TRP A 254 2.30 -7.80 3.30
N PHE A 255 1.19 -8.16 3.93
CA PHE A 255 1.08 -8.13 5.40
C PHE A 255 0.39 -9.38 5.94
N LEU A 256 0.76 -9.74 7.17
CA LEU A 256 0.20 -10.85 7.92
C LEU A 256 -1.00 -10.39 8.77
N PRO A 257 -1.79 -11.33 9.32
CA PRO A 257 -2.90 -11.04 10.22
C PRO A 257 -2.66 -9.96 11.27
N ILE A 258 -1.47 -9.99 11.87
CA ILE A 258 -0.99 -8.97 12.80
C ILE A 258 -0.10 -8.03 12.00
N ASP A 259 -0.60 -6.81 11.80
CA ASP A 259 0.07 -5.79 11.02
C ASP A 259 0.08 -4.48 11.80
N ARG A 260 1.26 -4.09 12.26
CA ARG A 260 1.50 -2.91 13.09
C ARG A 260 2.13 -1.80 12.25
N LEU A 261 1.46 -0.66 12.21
CA LEU A 261 1.94 0.56 11.56
C LEU A 261 1.82 1.72 12.56
N PHE A 262 2.97 2.25 12.99
CA PHE A 262 3.11 3.31 14.01
C PHE A 262 4.09 4.40 13.56
N GLY A 263 3.93 4.88 12.34
CA GLY A 263 4.84 5.84 11.70
C GLY A 263 4.57 7.30 12.02
N GLU A 264 3.42 7.64 12.60
CA GLU A 264 3.05 8.94 13.19
C GLU A 264 2.22 8.66 14.44
#